data_AF-A0A535U1I1-F1
#
_entry.id   AF-A0A535U1I1-F1
#
_cell.length_a   1.000
_cell.length_b   1.000
_cell.length_c   1.000
_cell.angle_alpha   90.00
_cell.angle_beta   90.00
_cell.angle_gamma   90.00
#
_symmetry.space_group_name_H-M   'P 1'
#
loop_
_entity.id
_entity.type
_entity.pdbx_description
1 polymer ?
#
loop_
_entity_poly.entity_id
_entity_poly.type
_entity_poly.pdbx_seq_one_letter_code
_entity_poly.pdbx_strand_id
1 'polypeptide(L)'
;MKTDVLVIGDGLAGSAAALEAARLGSRVMLVSAGNASSDRAQGGIAAATLPEDSPRLHALDTLAAGAGLCDPDAVSILTSAGPETVRWLESLGVRFDGGSAREAAHSRARVLHLRGDQSGSTLMGFMRDAIAREPRIERRRGRLQSLLGDGICAGAVFDTGMVNAGATVLATGGYAGLFERTTNSRISNGKGILEAARAGARVADMEFVQFHPTAFAGPHTFLITEALRGAGAYIVDAEGNRFIDELLPRDQVARALAMHPGQAFISVTHLDAEVLRRSFPNFMRNCRSVGIDPLRQPVPIAPAAHYTMGGVATDLDGGSSIEGLFAAGECARTGVHGANRLASNSLLEAATFGRRAAAAAVHAAPVPANQARRVRLSRRGDLTVTAVRRLLDSSAGVLRTGVDLESALARLQRGAVSSAGTDAAEVATMICAAALKRARSVGSHQRLDEPATIAV
;
A
#
# COMPACT_ATOMS: atom_id res chain seq x y z
N MET A 1 22.53 -5.01 -19.28
CA MET A 1 21.40 -5.66 -20.00
C MET A 1 20.54 -4.59 -20.66
N LYS A 2 19.66 -4.95 -21.61
CA LYS A 2 18.73 -4.03 -22.28
C LYS A 2 17.35 -4.66 -22.41
N THR A 3 16.30 -3.88 -22.19
CA THR A 3 14.89 -4.27 -22.40
C THR A 3 14.12 -3.09 -23.01
N ASP A 4 12.90 -3.32 -23.49
CA ASP A 4 12.05 -2.22 -23.98
C ASP A 4 11.37 -1.55 -22.77
N VAL A 5 10.75 -2.37 -21.91
CA VAL A 5 10.16 -1.92 -20.64
C VAL A 5 10.80 -2.66 -19.46
N LEU A 6 11.25 -1.90 -18.46
CA LEU A 6 11.72 -2.42 -17.17
C LEU A 6 10.61 -2.22 -16.13
N VAL A 7 10.17 -3.30 -15.49
CA VAL A 7 9.21 -3.24 -14.38
C VAL A 7 9.94 -3.62 -13.09
N ILE A 8 9.87 -2.75 -12.08
CA ILE A 8 10.57 -2.93 -10.80
C ILE A 8 9.55 -3.21 -9.69
N GLY A 9 9.49 -4.46 -9.26
CA GLY A 9 8.53 -5.00 -8.30
C GLY A 9 7.54 -5.96 -8.98
N ASP A 10 7.35 -7.16 -8.42
CA ASP A 10 6.48 -8.22 -8.95
C ASP A 10 5.22 -8.45 -8.12
N GLY A 11 4.77 -7.43 -7.40
CA GLY A 11 3.42 -7.40 -6.84
C GLY A 11 2.35 -7.33 -7.94
N LEU A 12 1.09 -7.16 -7.55
CA LEU A 12 -0.03 -7.13 -8.50
C LEU A 12 0.14 -6.05 -9.57
N ALA A 13 0.58 -4.83 -9.18
CA ALA A 13 0.78 -3.73 -10.11
C ALA A 13 1.87 -4.02 -11.15
N GLY A 14 3.02 -4.54 -10.71
CA GLY A 14 4.11 -4.87 -11.63
C GLY A 14 3.81 -6.09 -12.49
N SER A 15 3.08 -7.06 -11.94
CA SER A 15 2.61 -8.21 -12.73
C SER A 15 1.63 -7.79 -13.82
N ALA A 16 0.68 -6.92 -13.47
CA ALA A 16 -0.26 -6.34 -14.42
C ALA A 16 0.44 -5.50 -15.49
N ALA A 17 1.41 -4.67 -15.08
CA ALA A 17 2.22 -3.87 -15.99
C ALA A 17 3.05 -4.74 -16.96
N ALA A 18 3.69 -5.79 -16.45
CA ALA A 18 4.52 -6.67 -17.27
C ALA A 18 3.68 -7.42 -18.33
N LEU A 19 2.53 -7.97 -17.93
CA LEU A 19 1.61 -8.65 -18.84
C LEU A 19 1.04 -7.70 -19.90
N GLU A 20 0.66 -6.48 -19.50
CA GLU A 20 0.12 -5.49 -20.44
C GLU A 20 1.18 -5.01 -21.44
N ALA A 21 2.40 -4.70 -20.98
CA ALA A 21 3.49 -4.31 -21.87
C ALA A 21 3.88 -5.43 -22.86
N ALA A 22 3.90 -6.68 -22.40
CA ALA A 22 4.13 -7.84 -23.25
C ALA A 22 3.02 -8.04 -24.29
N ARG A 23 1.75 -7.90 -23.87
CA ARG A 23 0.56 -7.93 -24.76
C ARG A 23 0.65 -6.87 -25.87
N LEU A 24 1.18 -5.69 -25.56
CA LEU A 24 1.42 -4.60 -26.50
C LEU A 24 2.71 -4.79 -27.34
N GLY A 25 3.43 -5.89 -27.17
CA GLY A 25 4.55 -6.25 -28.04
C GLY A 25 5.94 -5.81 -27.56
N SER A 26 6.08 -5.35 -26.32
CA SER A 26 7.39 -5.03 -25.74
C SER A 26 8.10 -6.26 -25.18
N ARG A 27 9.44 -6.29 -25.23
CA ARG A 27 10.23 -7.15 -24.33
C ARG A 27 10.25 -6.52 -22.95
N VAL A 28 9.97 -7.33 -21.93
CA VAL A 28 9.82 -6.86 -20.56
C VAL A 28 10.84 -7.55 -19.67
N MET A 29 11.54 -6.78 -18.84
CA MET A 29 12.30 -7.32 -17.72
C MET A 29 11.56 -6.99 -16.43
N LEU A 30 11.10 -8.01 -15.72
CA LEU A 30 10.41 -7.88 -14.43
C LEU A 30 11.35 -8.23 -13.29
N VAL A 31 11.75 -7.25 -12.49
CA VAL A 31 12.75 -7.44 -11.41
C VAL A 31 12.08 -7.41 -10.04
N SER A 32 12.36 -8.42 -9.21
CA SER A 32 11.79 -8.56 -7.87
C SER A 32 12.86 -8.59 -6.78
N ALA A 33 12.63 -7.82 -5.70
CA ALA A 33 13.47 -7.81 -4.51
C ALA A 33 13.05 -8.86 -3.45
N GLY A 34 11.91 -9.55 -3.61
CA GLY A 34 11.41 -10.51 -2.63
C GLY A 34 9.93 -10.84 -2.79
N ASN A 35 9.25 -11.21 -1.71
CA ASN A 35 7.82 -11.50 -1.73
C ASN A 35 7.00 -10.20 -1.61
N ALA A 36 5.94 -10.07 -2.41
CA ALA A 36 5.15 -8.84 -2.49
C ALA A 36 4.10 -8.74 -1.37
N SER A 37 3.74 -7.51 -0.97
CA SER A 37 2.60 -7.29 -0.06
C SER A 37 1.28 -7.81 -0.65
N SER A 38 1.16 -7.85 -1.98
CA SER A 38 -0.02 -8.42 -2.67
C SER A 38 -0.30 -9.87 -2.27
N ASP A 39 0.72 -10.70 -2.02
CA ASP A 39 0.53 -12.09 -1.56
C ASP A 39 -0.13 -12.19 -0.17
N ARG A 40 -0.08 -11.11 0.62
CA ARG A 40 -0.57 -11.07 2.00
C ARG A 40 -1.96 -10.45 2.13
N ALA A 41 -2.57 -10.01 1.04
CA ALA A 41 -3.90 -9.41 1.07
C ALA A 41 -4.94 -10.45 1.51
N GLN A 42 -5.67 -10.14 2.58
CA GLN A 42 -6.74 -11.00 3.11
C GLN A 42 -8.14 -10.52 2.68
N GLY A 43 -8.29 -9.22 2.39
CA GLY A 43 -9.52 -8.65 1.82
C GLY A 43 -9.70 -9.05 0.35
N GLY A 44 -10.67 -8.45 -0.32
CA GLY A 44 -10.95 -8.73 -1.73
C GLY A 44 -10.54 -7.60 -2.68
N ILE A 45 -11.06 -7.69 -3.91
CA ILE A 45 -11.02 -6.62 -4.90
C ILE A 45 -12.40 -5.96 -4.89
N ALA A 46 -12.45 -4.65 -4.62
CA ALA A 46 -13.69 -3.89 -4.74
C ALA A 46 -13.96 -3.58 -6.20
N ALA A 47 -15.07 -4.05 -6.77
CA ALA A 47 -15.50 -3.73 -8.13
C ALA A 47 -17.02 -3.83 -8.26
N ALA A 48 -17.65 -2.83 -8.88
CA ALA A 48 -19.09 -2.78 -9.08
C ALA A 48 -19.55 -3.72 -10.22
N THR A 49 -19.61 -5.03 -9.93
CA THR A 49 -19.95 -6.08 -10.90
C THR A 49 -21.41 -6.55 -10.84
N LEU A 50 -22.17 -6.11 -9.84
CA LEU A 50 -23.55 -6.55 -9.62
C LEU A 50 -24.58 -5.55 -10.15
N PRO A 51 -25.80 -5.99 -10.57
CA PRO A 51 -26.84 -5.11 -11.10
C PRO A 51 -27.30 -3.99 -10.15
N GLU A 52 -27.25 -4.23 -8.83
CA GLU A 52 -27.65 -3.29 -7.78
C GLU A 52 -26.57 -2.26 -7.41
N ASP A 53 -25.41 -2.35 -8.06
CA ASP A 53 -24.25 -1.49 -7.84
C ASP A 53 -23.85 -0.76 -9.15
N SER A 54 -22.98 0.25 -9.04
CA SER A 54 -22.43 0.94 -10.20
C SER A 54 -21.07 1.58 -9.92
N PRO A 55 -20.25 1.83 -10.95
CA PRO A 55 -19.02 2.63 -10.82
C PRO A 55 -19.25 3.98 -10.12
N ARG A 56 -20.39 4.63 -10.38
CA ARG A 56 -20.74 5.89 -9.72
C ARG A 56 -20.91 5.75 -8.22
N LEU A 57 -21.60 4.70 -7.75
CA LEU A 57 -21.74 4.44 -6.32
C LEU A 57 -20.38 4.11 -5.68
N HIS A 58 -19.53 3.36 -6.38
CA HIS A 58 -18.16 3.07 -5.92
C HIS A 58 -17.32 4.35 -5.80
N ALA A 59 -17.47 5.26 -6.76
CA ALA A 59 -16.77 6.54 -6.76
C ALA A 59 -17.19 7.40 -5.56
N LEU A 60 -18.49 7.47 -5.26
CA LEU A 60 -19.00 8.19 -4.09
C LEU A 60 -18.41 7.65 -2.78
N ASP A 61 -18.40 6.32 -2.59
CA ASP A 61 -17.80 5.70 -1.40
C ASP A 61 -16.29 6.01 -1.32
N THR A 62 -15.58 5.99 -2.45
CA THR A 62 -14.14 6.27 -2.51
C THR A 62 -13.81 7.72 -2.19
N LEU A 63 -14.55 8.68 -2.77
CA LEU A 63 -14.41 10.11 -2.50
C LEU A 63 -14.70 10.45 -1.03
N ALA A 64 -15.75 9.85 -0.47
CA ALA A 64 -16.10 10.03 0.93
C ALA A 64 -15.00 9.49 1.85
N ALA A 65 -14.48 8.29 1.56
CA ALA A 65 -13.41 7.69 2.35
C ALA A 65 -12.11 8.50 2.31
N GLY A 66 -11.76 9.12 1.18
CA GLY A 66 -10.53 9.89 1.01
C GLY A 66 -10.52 11.30 1.63
N ALA A 67 -11.56 11.64 2.39
CA ALA A 67 -11.69 12.87 3.18
C ALA A 67 -11.43 14.16 2.38
N GLY A 68 -11.96 14.20 1.16
CA GLY A 68 -11.94 15.40 0.30
C GLY A 68 -10.62 15.69 -0.41
N LEU A 69 -9.61 14.81 -0.29
CA LEU A 69 -8.31 14.97 -0.96
C LEU A 69 -8.09 13.99 -2.13
N CYS A 70 -9.12 13.24 -2.52
CA CYS A 70 -9.08 12.46 -3.75
C CYS A 70 -9.01 13.36 -4.98
N ASP A 71 -8.38 12.86 -6.04
CA ASP A 71 -8.57 13.33 -7.40
C ASP A 71 -9.82 12.65 -8.00
N PRO A 72 -10.91 13.39 -8.30
CA PRO A 72 -12.14 12.81 -8.82
C PRO A 72 -11.97 12.08 -10.14
N ASP A 73 -11.04 12.51 -11.01
CA ASP A 73 -10.81 11.88 -12.30
C ASP A 73 -10.09 10.54 -12.11
N ALA A 74 -9.10 10.48 -11.21
CA ALA A 74 -8.44 9.22 -10.86
C ALA A 74 -9.42 8.22 -10.23
N VAL A 75 -10.33 8.69 -9.35
CA VAL A 75 -11.39 7.85 -8.77
C VAL A 75 -12.37 7.37 -9.84
N SER A 76 -12.78 8.24 -10.76
CA SER A 76 -13.67 7.89 -11.87
C SER A 76 -13.05 6.82 -12.77
N ILE A 77 -11.77 6.96 -13.11
CA ILE A 77 -11.01 5.98 -13.89
C ILE A 77 -10.98 4.64 -13.17
N LEU A 78 -10.59 4.62 -11.89
CA LEU A 78 -10.47 3.39 -11.12
C LEU A 78 -11.79 2.62 -11.07
N THR A 79 -12.85 3.32 -10.70
CA THR A 79 -14.16 2.71 -10.44
C THR A 79 -14.86 2.28 -11.72
N SER A 80 -14.68 3.04 -12.81
CA SER A 80 -15.19 2.66 -14.14
C SER A 80 -14.44 1.48 -14.73
N ALA A 81 -13.12 1.37 -14.48
CA ALA A 81 -12.32 0.23 -14.90
C ALA A 81 -12.58 -1.04 -14.09
N GLY A 82 -13.16 -0.92 -12.89
CA GLY A 82 -13.46 -2.03 -11.96
C GLY A 82 -13.97 -3.31 -12.64
N PRO A 83 -15.11 -3.26 -13.35
CA PRO A 83 -15.68 -4.44 -14.02
C PRO A 83 -14.79 -5.02 -15.12
N GLU A 84 -14.09 -4.17 -15.89
CA GLU A 84 -13.16 -4.64 -16.92
C GLU A 84 -11.93 -5.29 -16.30
N THR A 85 -11.39 -4.73 -15.22
CA THR A 85 -10.26 -5.31 -14.50
C THR A 85 -10.61 -6.68 -13.92
N VAL A 86 -11.83 -6.87 -13.41
CA VAL A 86 -12.32 -8.19 -12.98
C VAL A 86 -12.35 -9.18 -14.16
N ARG A 87 -12.93 -8.79 -15.31
CA ARG A 87 -12.96 -9.65 -16.52
C ARG A 87 -11.56 -9.99 -17.03
N TRP A 88 -10.64 -9.04 -16.97
CA TRP A 88 -9.25 -9.28 -17.32
C TRP A 88 -8.60 -10.31 -16.38
N LEU A 89 -8.81 -10.20 -15.07
CA LEU A 89 -8.32 -11.20 -14.11
C LEU A 89 -8.93 -12.59 -14.39
N GLU A 90 -10.23 -12.65 -14.68
CA GLU A 90 -10.91 -13.91 -15.06
C GLU A 90 -10.31 -14.52 -16.33
N SER A 91 -9.93 -13.69 -17.31
CA SER A 91 -9.25 -14.16 -18.53
C SER A 91 -7.87 -14.80 -18.27
N LEU A 92 -7.24 -14.47 -17.13
CA LEU A 92 -6.01 -15.11 -16.65
C LEU A 92 -6.27 -16.40 -15.86
N GLY A 93 -7.54 -16.80 -15.70
CA GLY A 93 -7.96 -17.99 -14.98
C GLY A 93 -8.37 -17.76 -13.53
N VAL A 94 -8.36 -16.51 -13.04
CA VAL A 94 -8.82 -16.17 -11.69
C VAL A 94 -10.31 -16.52 -11.55
N ARG A 95 -10.66 -17.18 -10.44
CA ARG A 95 -12.03 -17.64 -10.15
C ARG A 95 -12.47 -17.10 -8.80
N PHE A 96 -13.15 -15.95 -8.80
CA PHE A 96 -13.68 -15.33 -7.58
C PHE A 96 -14.70 -16.24 -6.88
N ASP A 97 -14.78 -16.10 -5.56
CA ASP A 97 -15.81 -16.76 -4.77
C ASP A 97 -17.21 -16.26 -5.21
N GLY A 98 -18.23 -17.10 -5.04
CA GLY A 98 -19.60 -16.71 -5.38
C GLY A 98 -20.11 -15.61 -4.45
N GLY A 99 -20.63 -14.53 -5.04
CA GLY A 99 -21.20 -13.37 -4.32
C GLY A 99 -20.19 -12.26 -4.04
N SER A 100 -20.65 -11.20 -3.38
CA SER A 100 -19.84 -10.06 -2.95
C SER A 100 -20.06 -9.78 -1.47
N ALA A 101 -19.03 -9.28 -0.80
CA ALA A 101 -19.12 -8.82 0.58
C ALA A 101 -19.16 -7.30 0.66
N ARG A 102 -19.70 -6.79 1.78
CA ARG A 102 -19.65 -5.38 2.16
C ARG A 102 -18.61 -5.21 3.26
N GLU A 103 -17.55 -4.47 2.96
CA GLU A 103 -16.54 -4.04 3.94
C GLU A 103 -16.85 -2.61 4.45
N ALA A 104 -16.09 -2.12 5.44
CA ALA A 104 -16.39 -0.84 6.09
C ALA A 104 -16.31 0.32 5.08
N ALA A 105 -17.17 1.33 5.29
CA ALA A 105 -17.35 2.49 4.42
C ALA A 105 -17.87 2.23 2.98
N HIS A 106 -18.19 0.97 2.60
CA HIS A 106 -18.91 0.69 1.36
C HIS A 106 -20.43 0.80 1.56
N SER A 107 -21.12 1.41 0.60
CA SER A 107 -22.59 1.51 0.54
C SER A 107 -23.27 0.32 -0.15
N ARG A 108 -22.49 -0.52 -0.86
CA ARG A 108 -22.94 -1.75 -1.54
C ARG A 108 -21.98 -2.90 -1.28
N ALA A 109 -22.48 -4.13 -1.41
CA ALA A 109 -21.63 -5.32 -1.42
C ALA A 109 -20.95 -5.41 -2.79
N ARG A 110 -19.64 -5.18 -2.83
CA ARG A 110 -18.85 -5.10 -4.08
C ARG A 110 -17.46 -5.71 -3.98
N VAL A 111 -17.13 -6.26 -2.81
CA VAL A 111 -15.81 -6.83 -2.56
C VAL A 111 -15.83 -8.30 -2.94
N LEU A 112 -15.05 -8.65 -3.97
CA LEU A 112 -14.90 -10.01 -4.47
C LEU A 112 -13.69 -10.67 -3.81
N HIS A 113 -13.89 -11.81 -3.16
CA HIS A 113 -12.85 -12.58 -2.47
C HIS A 113 -12.40 -13.78 -3.30
N LEU A 114 -11.24 -14.34 -2.95
CA LEU A 114 -10.78 -15.64 -3.45
C LEU A 114 -10.40 -16.54 -2.28
N ARG A 115 -11.11 -17.65 -2.13
CA ARG A 115 -10.92 -18.65 -1.06
C ARG A 115 -11.03 -18.04 0.34
N GLY A 116 -12.03 -17.19 0.56
CA GLY A 116 -12.27 -16.49 1.82
C GLY A 116 -11.22 -15.40 2.07
N ASP A 117 -10.52 -15.47 3.21
CA ASP A 117 -9.50 -14.48 3.61
C ASP A 117 -8.11 -14.68 2.97
N GLN A 118 -8.06 -15.28 1.78
CA GLN A 118 -6.84 -15.71 1.06
C GLN A 118 -6.69 -15.06 -0.33
N SER A 119 -7.36 -13.93 -0.57
CA SER A 119 -7.45 -13.38 -1.93
C SER A 119 -6.09 -13.07 -2.56
N GLY A 120 -5.19 -12.49 -1.77
CA GLY A 120 -3.87 -12.05 -2.24
C GLY A 120 -2.99 -13.19 -2.77
N SER A 121 -2.77 -14.22 -1.96
CA SER A 121 -1.91 -15.35 -2.33
C SER A 121 -2.49 -16.14 -3.50
N THR A 122 -3.82 -16.30 -3.53
CA THR A 122 -4.54 -16.98 -4.63
C THR A 122 -4.40 -16.20 -5.94
N LEU A 123 -4.71 -14.90 -5.92
CA LEU A 123 -4.59 -14.02 -7.08
C LEU A 123 -3.16 -13.98 -7.62
N MET A 124 -2.18 -13.77 -6.75
CA MET A 124 -0.77 -13.72 -7.16
C MET A 124 -0.26 -15.06 -7.70
N GLY A 125 -0.87 -16.19 -7.32
CA GLY A 125 -0.64 -17.49 -7.96
C GLY A 125 -0.95 -17.45 -9.46
N PHE A 126 -2.16 -17.01 -9.82
CA PHE A 126 -2.56 -16.84 -11.22
C PHE A 126 -1.68 -15.84 -11.97
N MET A 127 -1.32 -14.72 -11.34
CA MET A 127 -0.42 -13.73 -11.95
C MET A 127 0.95 -14.33 -12.27
N ARG A 128 1.52 -15.12 -11.36
CA ARG A 128 2.81 -15.80 -11.58
C ARG A 128 2.72 -16.82 -12.70
N ASP A 129 1.65 -17.59 -12.78
CA ASP A 129 1.43 -18.57 -13.85
C ASP A 129 1.29 -17.89 -15.21
N ALA A 130 0.57 -16.77 -15.29
CA ALA A 130 0.45 -15.98 -16.51
C ALA A 130 1.80 -15.44 -16.96
N ILE A 131 2.59 -14.86 -16.05
CA ILE A 131 3.95 -14.37 -16.34
C ILE A 131 4.85 -15.50 -16.83
N ALA A 132 4.81 -16.67 -16.19
CA ALA A 132 5.64 -17.81 -16.56
C ALA A 132 5.35 -18.36 -17.97
N ARG A 133 4.13 -18.13 -18.49
CA ARG A 133 3.72 -18.55 -19.84
C ARG A 133 3.99 -17.51 -20.92
N GLU A 134 4.33 -16.27 -20.55
CA GLU A 134 4.53 -15.18 -21.51
C GLU A 134 6.01 -15.07 -21.91
N PRO A 135 6.39 -15.45 -23.15
CA PRO A 135 7.79 -15.50 -23.58
C PRO A 135 8.47 -14.12 -23.69
N ARG A 136 7.71 -13.03 -23.75
CA ARG A 136 8.28 -11.66 -23.79
C ARG A 136 8.69 -11.14 -22.41
N ILE A 137 8.33 -11.84 -21.32
CA ILE A 137 8.67 -11.42 -19.95
C ILE A 137 9.83 -12.25 -19.41
N GLU A 138 10.95 -11.57 -19.14
CA GLU A 138 12.06 -12.14 -18.39
C GLU A 138 11.98 -11.72 -16.91
N ARG A 139 11.69 -12.67 -16.03
CA ARG A 139 11.65 -12.42 -14.58
C ARG A 139 13.03 -12.62 -13.94
N ARG A 140 13.47 -11.64 -13.14
CA ARG A 140 14.76 -11.68 -12.41
C ARG A 140 14.60 -11.31 -10.94
N ARG A 141 15.55 -11.76 -10.12
CA ARG A 141 15.74 -11.26 -8.75
C ARG A 141 16.78 -10.15 -8.75
N GLY A 142 16.55 -9.10 -7.97
CA GLY A 142 17.49 -7.99 -7.81
C GLY A 142 16.96 -6.94 -6.85
N ARG A 143 17.86 -6.32 -6.08
CA ARG A 143 17.54 -5.19 -5.21
C ARG A 143 17.94 -3.89 -5.88
N LEU A 144 16.96 -2.99 -6.04
CA LEU A 144 17.18 -1.67 -6.62
C LEU A 144 18.23 -0.90 -5.81
N GLN A 145 19.27 -0.42 -6.49
CA GLN A 145 20.29 0.44 -5.90
C GLN A 145 20.10 1.91 -6.30
N SER A 146 19.75 2.17 -7.57
CA SER A 146 19.42 3.49 -8.11
C SER A 146 18.70 3.42 -9.46
N LEU A 147 18.02 4.50 -9.83
CA LEU A 147 17.58 4.73 -11.22
C LEU A 147 18.76 5.20 -12.10
N LEU A 148 18.63 5.03 -13.41
CA LEU A 148 19.58 5.52 -14.43
C LEU A 148 19.01 6.77 -15.10
N GLY A 149 19.77 7.86 -15.08
CA GLY A 149 19.43 9.14 -15.72
C GLY A 149 19.49 10.33 -14.76
N ASP A 150 19.59 11.54 -15.31
CA ASP A 150 19.54 12.83 -14.59
C ASP A 150 18.43 13.69 -15.21
N GLY A 151 17.31 13.86 -14.49
CA GLY A 151 16.09 14.50 -15.03
C GLY A 151 15.29 13.63 -16.01
N ILE A 152 15.78 12.43 -16.33
CA ILE A 152 15.17 11.40 -17.19
C ILE A 152 15.39 10.02 -16.56
N CYS A 153 14.68 9.00 -17.03
CA CYS A 153 14.91 7.61 -16.63
C CYS A 153 15.13 6.67 -17.82
N ALA A 154 16.32 6.11 -17.91
CA ALA A 154 16.75 5.17 -18.95
C ALA A 154 16.99 3.74 -18.41
N GLY A 155 16.46 3.42 -17.22
CA GLY A 155 16.59 2.12 -16.58
C GLY A 155 16.99 2.19 -15.11
N ALA A 156 17.66 1.14 -14.61
CA ALA A 156 18.06 1.06 -13.20
C ALA A 156 19.34 0.24 -12.96
N VAL A 157 19.96 0.48 -11.82
CA VAL A 157 21.05 -0.33 -11.25
C VAL A 157 20.49 -1.19 -10.14
N PHE A 158 20.79 -2.50 -10.22
CA PHE A 158 20.52 -3.47 -9.18
C PHE A 158 21.83 -3.99 -8.60
N ASP A 159 21.76 -4.68 -7.46
CA ASP A 159 22.90 -5.44 -6.94
C ASP A 159 23.39 -6.55 -7.88
N THR A 160 22.53 -7.01 -8.78
CA THR A 160 22.85 -7.98 -9.85
C THR A 160 23.34 -7.33 -11.15
N GLY A 161 23.52 -6.01 -11.17
CA GLY A 161 24.02 -5.26 -12.32
C GLY A 161 23.02 -4.28 -12.94
N MET A 162 23.44 -3.68 -14.05
CA MET A 162 22.73 -2.57 -14.70
C MET A 162 21.79 -3.05 -15.82
N VAL A 163 20.60 -2.44 -15.87
CA VAL A 163 19.58 -2.67 -16.90
C VAL A 163 19.22 -1.33 -17.55
N ASN A 164 19.47 -1.20 -18.85
CA ASN A 164 18.95 -0.09 -19.66
C ASN A 164 17.55 -0.44 -20.17
N ALA A 165 16.65 0.53 -20.21
CA ALA A 165 15.28 0.36 -20.67
C ALA A 165 14.81 1.58 -21.47
N GLY A 166 13.90 1.38 -22.42
CA GLY A 166 13.24 2.48 -23.13
C GLY A 166 12.29 3.25 -22.20
N ALA A 167 11.60 2.53 -21.30
CA ALA A 167 10.81 3.08 -20.22
C ALA A 167 10.91 2.20 -18.96
N THR A 168 10.71 2.80 -17.78
CA THR A 168 10.75 2.11 -16.49
C THR A 168 9.46 2.33 -15.71
N VAL A 169 8.82 1.25 -15.24
CA VAL A 169 7.65 1.26 -14.37
C VAL A 169 8.06 0.85 -12.96
N LEU A 170 7.93 1.76 -11.99
CA LEU A 170 8.05 1.46 -10.57
C LEU A 170 6.74 0.85 -10.06
N ALA A 171 6.86 -0.34 -9.47
CA ALA A 171 5.77 -1.06 -8.81
C ALA A 171 6.26 -1.69 -7.49
N THR A 172 7.06 -0.93 -6.74
CA THR A 172 7.88 -1.46 -5.62
C THR A 172 7.11 -1.65 -4.31
N GLY A 173 5.83 -1.30 -4.29
CA GLY A 173 5.04 -1.22 -3.05
C GLY A 173 5.39 0.00 -2.20
N GLY A 174 4.71 0.12 -1.06
CA GLY A 174 4.80 1.27 -0.16
C GLY A 174 6.01 1.30 0.77
N TYR A 175 5.89 2.12 1.81
CA TYR A 175 6.91 2.35 2.85
C TYR A 175 6.45 2.03 4.28
N ALA A 176 5.26 1.45 4.45
CA ALA A 176 4.72 1.10 5.78
C ALA A 176 5.56 0.05 6.54
N GLY A 177 6.48 -0.67 5.87
CA GLY A 177 7.45 -1.58 6.51
C GLY A 177 8.50 -0.87 7.37
N LEU A 178 8.59 0.47 7.26
CA LEU A 178 9.44 1.34 8.09
C LEU A 178 8.79 1.75 9.42
N PHE A 179 7.57 1.34 9.73
CA PHE A 179 6.99 1.52 11.08
C PHE A 179 7.28 0.31 11.96
N GLU A 180 7.51 0.50 13.26
CA GLU A 180 7.80 -0.63 14.16
C GLU A 180 6.64 -1.62 14.17
N ARG A 181 5.40 -1.16 14.39
CA ARG A 181 4.20 -1.97 14.28
C ARG A 181 3.60 -1.82 12.90
N THR A 182 3.73 -2.87 12.09
CA THR A 182 3.28 -2.88 10.70
C THR A 182 2.72 -4.23 10.29
N THR A 183 1.73 -4.22 9.41
CA THR A 183 1.27 -5.44 8.74
C THR A 183 2.11 -5.78 7.51
N ASN A 184 3.04 -4.90 7.11
CA ASN A 184 3.82 -5.05 5.90
C ASN A 184 5.05 -5.95 6.08
N SER A 185 5.60 -6.41 4.96
CA SER A 185 6.95 -6.98 4.97
C SER A 185 7.95 -5.87 5.22
N ARG A 186 9.10 -6.21 5.83
CA ARG A 186 10.21 -5.26 6.01
C ARG A 186 10.87 -4.85 4.68
N ILE A 187 10.54 -5.54 3.58
CA ILE A 187 10.95 -5.18 2.21
C ILE A 187 10.20 -3.93 1.71
N SER A 188 8.99 -3.67 2.21
CA SER A 188 8.19 -2.47 1.86
C SER A 188 8.74 -1.22 2.56
N ASN A 189 9.92 -0.81 2.15
CA ASN A 189 10.73 0.23 2.80
C ASN A 189 10.81 1.54 2.00
N GLY A 190 10.00 1.70 0.94
CA GLY A 190 9.99 2.91 0.12
C GLY A 190 11.18 3.08 -0.82
N LYS A 191 11.98 2.04 -1.10
CA LYS A 191 13.18 2.18 -1.95
C LYS A 191 12.89 2.74 -3.35
N GLY A 192 11.81 2.33 -4.00
CA GLY A 192 11.43 2.88 -5.31
C GLY A 192 11.08 4.37 -5.25
N ILE A 193 10.32 4.77 -4.23
CA ILE A 193 9.95 6.19 -3.98
C ILE A 193 11.21 7.02 -3.70
N LEU A 194 12.12 6.49 -2.89
CA LEU A 194 13.39 7.15 -2.58
C LEU A 194 14.24 7.38 -3.83
N GLU A 195 14.41 6.36 -4.67
CA GLU A 195 15.22 6.52 -5.88
C GLU A 195 14.55 7.41 -6.92
N ALA A 196 13.21 7.43 -7.00
CA ALA A 196 12.49 8.41 -7.80
C ALA A 196 12.73 9.84 -7.29
N ALA A 197 12.62 10.07 -5.98
CA ALA A 197 12.91 11.37 -5.36
C ALA A 197 14.35 11.83 -5.62
N ARG A 198 15.32 10.92 -5.47
CA ARG A 198 16.75 11.18 -5.77
C ARG A 198 17.01 11.48 -7.24
N ALA A 199 16.20 10.95 -8.15
CA ALA A 199 16.22 11.29 -9.57
C ALA A 199 15.48 12.61 -9.90
N GLY A 200 14.91 13.29 -8.90
CA GLY A 200 14.19 14.55 -9.07
C GLY A 200 12.68 14.41 -9.31
N ALA A 201 12.12 13.20 -9.20
CA ALA A 201 10.69 13.01 -9.33
C ALA A 201 9.92 13.71 -8.20
N ARG A 202 8.76 14.29 -8.52
CA ARG A 202 7.84 14.80 -7.51
C ARG A 202 7.31 13.64 -6.67
N VAL A 203 7.41 13.79 -5.35
CA VAL A 203 6.81 12.89 -4.36
C VAL A 203 5.81 13.71 -3.55
N ALA A 204 4.64 13.15 -3.28
CA ALA A 204 3.56 13.84 -2.61
C ALA A 204 2.93 12.95 -1.54
N ASP A 205 2.27 13.61 -0.57
CA ASP A 205 1.36 12.96 0.37
C ASP A 205 1.99 11.89 1.27
N MET A 206 3.31 12.00 1.51
CA MET A 206 4.09 11.04 2.29
C MET A 206 3.60 10.90 3.74
N GLU A 207 2.87 11.90 4.25
CA GLU A 207 2.23 11.89 5.56
C GLU A 207 1.01 10.97 5.65
N PHE A 208 0.41 10.59 4.53
CA PHE A 208 -0.78 9.75 4.48
C PHE A 208 -0.40 8.28 4.48
N VAL A 209 -0.21 7.77 5.69
CA VAL A 209 -0.12 6.35 6.02
C VAL A 209 -1.42 5.92 6.68
N GLN A 210 -2.07 4.91 6.13
CA GLN A 210 -3.24 4.30 6.77
C GLN A 210 -2.79 3.25 7.78
N PHE A 211 -3.37 3.31 8.96
CA PHE A 211 -3.20 2.33 10.02
C PHE A 211 -4.40 1.39 10.01
N HIS A 212 -4.16 0.07 9.93
CA HIS A 212 -5.22 -0.90 10.10
C HIS A 212 -5.58 -0.99 11.58
N PRO A 213 -6.86 -0.86 11.98
CA PRO A 213 -7.23 -0.82 13.40
C PRO A 213 -7.01 -2.17 14.10
N THR A 214 -7.26 -3.28 13.40
CA THR A 214 -7.24 -4.63 13.96
C THR A 214 -6.00 -5.40 13.50
N ALA A 215 -4.85 -5.16 14.15
CA ALA A 215 -3.68 -6.03 14.02
C ALA A 215 -3.36 -6.66 15.38
N PHE A 216 -2.88 -7.89 15.40
CA PHE A 216 -2.56 -8.57 16.66
C PHE A 216 -1.52 -7.79 17.47
N ALA A 217 -1.87 -7.45 18.72
CA ALA A 217 -1.05 -6.66 19.63
C ALA A 217 0.03 -7.49 20.36
N GLY A 218 0.74 -8.35 19.62
CA GLY A 218 1.86 -9.13 20.14
C GLY A 218 3.19 -8.85 19.43
N PRO A 219 4.27 -9.56 19.81
CA PRO A 219 5.59 -9.42 19.19
C PRO A 219 5.60 -9.72 17.69
N HIS A 220 4.77 -10.68 17.26
CA HIS A 220 4.59 -11.06 15.86
C HIS A 220 3.27 -10.50 15.33
N THR A 221 3.27 -9.22 14.95
CA THR A 221 2.08 -8.55 14.40
C THR A 221 1.60 -9.24 13.12
N PHE A 222 0.34 -9.69 13.12
CA PHE A 222 -0.37 -10.12 11.92
C PHE A 222 -1.68 -9.35 11.77
N LEU A 223 -2.10 -9.19 10.51
CA LEU A 223 -3.36 -8.55 10.16
C LEU A 223 -4.53 -9.44 10.57
N ILE A 224 -5.54 -8.86 11.20
CA ILE A 224 -6.87 -9.44 11.37
C ILE A 224 -7.78 -8.73 10.37
N THR A 225 -8.30 -9.45 9.39
CA THR A 225 -9.01 -8.89 8.23
C THR A 225 -10.17 -7.97 8.63
N GLU A 226 -10.35 -6.91 7.85
CA GLU A 226 -11.49 -6.00 7.99
C GLU A 226 -12.84 -6.69 7.77
N ALA A 227 -12.86 -7.71 6.91
CA ALA A 227 -14.06 -8.50 6.66
C ALA A 227 -14.64 -9.12 7.95
N LEU A 228 -13.82 -9.30 9.00
CA LEU A 228 -14.27 -9.79 10.31
C LEU A 228 -15.16 -8.77 11.04
N ARG A 229 -14.84 -7.47 10.96
CA ARG A 229 -15.72 -6.39 11.46
C ARG A 229 -17.02 -6.35 10.68
N GLY A 230 -16.94 -6.44 9.35
CA GLY A 230 -18.10 -6.52 8.46
C GLY A 230 -19.00 -7.73 8.73
N ALA A 231 -18.42 -8.83 9.22
CA ALA A 231 -19.13 -10.03 9.64
C ALA A 231 -19.72 -9.96 11.07
N GLY A 232 -19.60 -8.81 11.75
CA GLY A 232 -20.22 -8.58 13.05
C GLY A 232 -19.32 -8.83 14.26
N ALA A 233 -17.99 -8.89 14.08
CA ALA A 233 -17.06 -8.93 15.21
C ALA A 233 -17.12 -7.64 16.04
N TYR A 234 -16.98 -7.77 17.34
CA TYR A 234 -17.00 -6.63 18.26
C TYR A 234 -15.60 -6.18 18.65
N ILE A 235 -15.43 -4.88 18.83
CA ILE A 235 -14.25 -4.31 19.48
C ILE A 235 -14.60 -4.00 20.94
N VAL A 236 -13.85 -4.58 21.87
CA VAL A 236 -14.11 -4.51 23.31
C VAL A 236 -12.87 -4.08 24.11
N ASP A 237 -13.09 -3.52 25.30
CA ASP A 237 -12.06 -3.23 26.29
C ASP A 237 -11.65 -4.51 27.09
N ALA A 238 -10.86 -4.34 28.15
CA ALA A 238 -10.41 -5.45 29.00
C ALA A 238 -11.54 -6.05 29.85
N GLU A 239 -12.59 -5.27 30.11
CA GLU A 239 -13.79 -5.66 30.84
C GLU A 239 -14.87 -6.31 29.94
N GLY A 240 -14.66 -6.29 28.61
CA GLY A 240 -15.56 -6.85 27.62
C GLY A 240 -16.64 -5.89 27.11
N ASN A 241 -16.56 -4.60 27.44
CA ASN A 241 -17.52 -3.60 26.98
C ASN A 241 -17.17 -3.12 25.57
N ARG A 242 -18.21 -2.95 24.73
CA ARG A 242 -18.09 -2.32 23.41
C ARG A 242 -17.98 -0.80 23.56
N PHE A 243 -17.02 -0.19 22.87
CA PHE A 243 -16.77 1.26 22.97
C PHE A 243 -16.73 1.99 21.61
N ILE A 244 -16.91 1.29 20.50
CA ILE A 244 -16.89 1.88 19.16
C ILE A 244 -17.81 1.14 18.18
N ASP A 245 -18.33 1.87 17.19
CA ASP A 245 -18.95 1.28 16.00
C ASP A 245 -17.87 0.69 15.08
N GLU A 246 -17.89 -0.64 14.95
CA GLU A 246 -16.92 -1.40 14.17
C GLU A 246 -17.05 -1.21 12.66
N LEU A 247 -18.10 -0.55 12.15
CA LEU A 247 -18.27 -0.26 10.72
C LEU A 247 -17.79 1.14 10.30
N LEU A 248 -17.28 1.93 11.25
CA LEU A 248 -16.63 3.20 10.93
C LEU A 248 -15.39 3.02 10.03
N PRO A 249 -15.00 4.06 9.27
CA PRO A 249 -13.76 4.07 8.49
C PRO A 249 -12.52 3.75 9.33
N ARG A 250 -11.51 3.15 8.69
CA ARG A 250 -10.29 2.66 9.36
C ARG A 250 -9.59 3.72 10.20
N ASP A 251 -9.46 4.93 9.68
CA ASP A 251 -8.82 6.06 10.37
C ASP A 251 -9.54 6.42 11.67
N GLN A 252 -10.88 6.39 11.68
CA GLN A 252 -11.67 6.69 12.87
C GLN A 252 -11.54 5.59 13.93
N VAL A 253 -11.63 4.32 13.51
CA VAL A 253 -11.45 3.18 14.42
C VAL A 253 -10.02 3.16 14.96
N ALA A 254 -9.01 3.32 14.10
CA ALA A 254 -7.61 3.35 14.52
C ALA A 254 -7.33 4.50 15.50
N ARG A 255 -7.91 5.69 15.27
CA ARG A 255 -7.81 6.84 16.17
C ARG A 255 -8.45 6.56 17.52
N ALA A 256 -9.65 5.99 17.54
CA ALA A 256 -10.31 5.63 18.80
C ALA A 256 -9.50 4.60 19.60
N LEU A 257 -8.94 3.58 18.94
CA LEU A 257 -8.05 2.61 19.60
C LEU A 257 -6.76 3.26 20.13
N ALA A 258 -6.19 4.22 19.39
CA ALA A 258 -4.98 4.93 19.83
C ALA A 258 -5.23 5.89 21.00
N MET A 259 -6.45 6.42 21.13
CA MET A 259 -6.87 7.27 22.26
C MET A 259 -7.41 6.46 23.45
N HIS A 260 -7.71 5.18 23.25
CA HIS A 260 -8.25 4.32 24.29
C HIS A 260 -7.19 4.10 25.39
N PRO A 261 -7.53 4.27 26.69
CA PRO A 261 -6.54 4.23 27.77
C PRO A 261 -6.01 2.82 28.07
N GLY A 262 -6.71 1.78 27.63
CA GLY A 262 -6.36 0.38 27.87
C GLY A 262 -6.20 -0.44 26.59
N GLN A 263 -5.85 -1.71 26.75
CA GLN A 263 -5.75 -2.69 25.66
C GLN A 263 -7.13 -2.97 25.07
N ALA A 264 -7.26 -2.85 23.74
CA ALA A 264 -8.46 -3.25 23.01
C ALA A 264 -8.35 -4.69 22.50
N PHE A 265 -9.50 -5.35 22.33
CA PHE A 265 -9.61 -6.70 21.81
C PHE A 265 -10.65 -6.76 20.69
N ILE A 266 -10.49 -7.72 19.77
CA ILE A 266 -11.56 -8.12 18.84
C ILE A 266 -12.17 -9.43 19.32
N SER A 267 -13.50 -9.45 19.48
CA SER A 267 -14.26 -10.62 19.90
C SER A 267 -15.16 -11.12 18.76
N VAL A 268 -15.13 -12.44 18.58
CA VAL A 268 -16.00 -13.18 17.64
C VAL A 268 -16.74 -14.31 18.35
N THR A 269 -16.68 -14.36 19.69
CA THR A 269 -17.19 -15.49 20.48
C THR A 269 -18.70 -15.67 20.38
N HIS A 270 -19.43 -14.61 19.98
CA HIS A 270 -20.86 -14.62 19.72
C HIS A 270 -21.23 -15.05 18.28
N LEU A 271 -20.25 -15.18 17.38
CA LEU A 271 -20.49 -15.56 15.99
C LEU A 271 -20.43 -17.08 15.81
N ASP A 272 -21.08 -17.57 14.74
CA ASP A 272 -21.12 -19.00 14.43
C ASP A 272 -19.72 -19.54 14.11
N ALA A 273 -19.30 -20.54 14.90
CA ALA A 273 -17.96 -21.09 14.83
C ALA A 273 -17.66 -21.79 13.49
N GLU A 274 -18.67 -22.38 12.84
CA GLU A 274 -18.50 -23.09 11.57
C GLU A 274 -18.35 -22.10 10.41
N VAL A 275 -19.15 -21.03 10.42
CA VAL A 275 -18.97 -19.89 9.51
C VAL A 275 -17.58 -19.29 9.66
N LEU A 276 -17.10 -19.06 10.89
CA LEU A 276 -15.77 -18.51 11.13
C LEU A 276 -14.65 -19.41 10.59
N ARG A 277 -14.73 -20.72 10.82
CA ARG A 277 -13.72 -21.69 10.31
C ARG A 277 -13.66 -21.72 8.80
N ARG A 278 -14.82 -21.64 8.13
CA ARG A 278 -14.93 -21.66 6.68
C ARG A 278 -14.49 -20.35 6.03
N SER A 279 -14.95 -19.22 6.57
CA SER A 279 -14.77 -17.89 5.94
C SER A 279 -13.46 -17.20 6.33
N PHE A 280 -12.90 -17.50 7.51
CA PHE A 280 -11.69 -16.85 8.03
C PHE A 280 -10.59 -17.84 8.44
N PRO A 281 -10.18 -18.78 7.57
CA PRO A 281 -9.19 -19.80 7.91
C PRO A 281 -7.81 -19.22 8.25
N ASN A 282 -7.39 -18.10 7.64
CA ASN A 282 -6.12 -17.45 8.01
C ASN A 282 -6.19 -16.82 9.40
N PHE A 283 -7.29 -16.14 9.74
CA PHE A 283 -7.50 -15.60 11.09
C PHE A 283 -7.38 -16.71 12.15
N MET A 284 -8.13 -17.80 11.96
CA MET A 284 -8.11 -18.95 12.86
C MET A 284 -6.70 -19.56 13.00
N ARG A 285 -5.97 -19.70 11.90
CA ARG A 285 -4.59 -20.24 11.90
C ARG A 285 -3.61 -19.30 12.59
N ASN A 286 -3.69 -18.00 12.34
CA ASN A 286 -2.80 -17.01 12.93
C ASN A 286 -3.00 -16.90 14.44
N CYS A 287 -4.25 -16.88 14.93
CA CYS A 287 -4.53 -16.90 16.37
C CYS A 287 -3.98 -18.16 17.04
N ARG A 288 -4.19 -19.34 16.44
CA ARG A 288 -3.62 -20.61 16.97
C ARG A 288 -2.10 -20.58 17.04
N SER A 289 -1.42 -19.94 16.08
CA SER A 289 0.05 -19.85 16.06
C SER A 289 0.63 -19.06 17.23
N VAL A 290 -0.19 -18.25 17.89
CA VAL A 290 0.16 -17.47 19.09
C VAL A 290 -0.55 -17.99 20.34
N GLY A 291 -1.12 -19.20 20.29
CA GLY A 291 -1.75 -19.85 21.44
C GLY A 291 -3.14 -19.32 21.80
N ILE A 292 -3.82 -18.58 20.91
CA ILE A 292 -5.15 -18.02 21.15
C ILE A 292 -6.19 -18.82 20.35
N ASP A 293 -7.23 -19.31 21.04
CA ASP A 293 -8.45 -19.80 20.41
C ASP A 293 -9.49 -18.65 20.34
N PRO A 294 -9.68 -18.03 19.15
CA PRO A 294 -10.55 -16.87 19.02
C PRO A 294 -12.04 -17.21 19.19
N LEU A 295 -12.40 -18.50 19.19
CA LEU A 295 -13.78 -18.95 19.45
C LEU A 295 -14.13 -18.99 20.94
N ARG A 296 -13.12 -18.90 21.81
CA ARG A 296 -13.30 -19.00 23.27
C ARG A 296 -12.96 -17.70 24.00
N GLN A 297 -12.11 -16.86 23.41
CA GLN A 297 -11.68 -15.61 24.03
C GLN A 297 -11.39 -14.52 22.99
N PRO A 298 -11.53 -13.23 23.37
CA PRO A 298 -11.14 -12.10 22.51
C PRO A 298 -9.63 -12.10 22.18
N VAL A 299 -9.28 -11.52 21.03
CA VAL A 299 -7.89 -11.42 20.54
C VAL A 299 -7.38 -9.99 20.75
N PRO A 300 -6.21 -9.76 21.38
CA PRO A 300 -5.71 -8.42 21.62
C PRO A 300 -5.30 -7.74 20.32
N ILE A 301 -5.71 -6.48 20.15
CA ILE A 301 -5.50 -5.71 18.92
C ILE A 301 -4.87 -4.34 19.18
N ALA A 302 -4.11 -3.85 18.22
CA ALA A 302 -3.59 -2.49 18.19
C ALA A 302 -3.52 -2.00 16.74
N PRO A 303 -3.64 -0.68 16.51
CA PRO A 303 -3.42 -0.10 15.18
C PRO A 303 -2.01 -0.41 14.67
N ALA A 304 -1.88 -0.71 13.38
CA ALA A 304 -0.59 -0.99 12.75
C ALA A 304 -0.50 -0.32 11.38
N ALA A 305 0.67 0.23 11.02
CA ALA A 305 0.87 0.81 9.69
C ALA A 305 0.61 -0.24 8.61
N HIS A 306 -0.21 0.10 7.62
CA HIS A 306 -0.81 -0.90 6.73
C HIS A 306 -0.70 -0.57 5.25
N TYR A 307 -1.01 0.66 4.87
CA TYR A 307 -1.02 1.07 3.47
C TYR A 307 -0.51 2.50 3.34
N THR A 308 0.18 2.82 2.25
CA THR A 308 0.67 4.18 1.99
C THR A 308 -0.05 4.80 0.80
N MET A 309 -0.72 5.94 1.04
CA MET A 309 -1.45 6.67 -0.01
C MET A 309 -0.53 7.64 -0.76
N GLY A 310 0.52 8.12 -0.10
CA GLY A 310 1.59 8.92 -0.70
C GLY A 310 2.62 8.10 -1.47
N GLY A 311 3.45 8.79 -2.24
CA GLY A 311 4.46 8.16 -3.09
C GLY A 311 4.86 9.04 -4.26
N VAL A 312 5.36 8.42 -5.32
CA VAL A 312 5.73 9.09 -6.58
C VAL A 312 4.47 9.70 -7.20
N ALA A 313 4.42 11.02 -7.34
CA ALA A 313 3.27 11.67 -7.96
C ALA A 313 3.22 11.33 -9.44
N THR A 314 2.05 10.88 -9.90
CA THR A 314 1.81 10.54 -11.31
C THR A 314 0.70 11.40 -11.92
N ASP A 315 0.67 11.45 -13.24
CA ASP A 315 -0.55 11.78 -13.97
C ASP A 315 -1.57 10.61 -13.91
N LEU A 316 -2.70 10.77 -14.61
CA LEU A 316 -3.78 9.78 -14.66
C LEU A 316 -3.39 8.50 -15.41
N ASP A 317 -2.31 8.52 -16.20
CA ASP A 317 -1.80 7.38 -16.96
C ASP A 317 -0.65 6.66 -16.25
N GLY A 318 -0.15 7.19 -15.13
CA GLY A 318 0.95 6.64 -14.35
C GLY A 318 2.33 7.22 -14.70
N GLY A 319 2.40 8.24 -15.57
CA GLY A 319 3.62 8.98 -15.88
C GLY A 319 4.05 9.84 -14.71
N SER A 320 5.32 9.77 -14.32
CA SER A 320 5.87 10.65 -13.28
C SER A 320 6.31 12.00 -13.85
N SER A 321 6.85 12.89 -13.02
CA SER A 321 7.48 14.13 -13.49
C SER A 321 8.83 13.94 -14.18
N ILE A 322 9.32 12.71 -14.30
CA ILE A 322 10.59 12.35 -14.95
C ILE A 322 10.25 11.56 -16.22
N GLU A 323 10.74 12.04 -17.36
CA GLU A 323 10.53 11.39 -18.65
C GLU A 323 11.10 9.97 -18.64
N GLY A 324 10.35 9.00 -19.18
CA GLY A 324 10.71 7.58 -19.15
C GLY A 324 10.47 6.86 -17.82
N LEU A 325 10.04 7.58 -16.77
CA LEU A 325 9.70 6.99 -15.47
C LEU A 325 8.19 7.03 -15.22
N PHE A 326 7.64 5.85 -14.97
CA PHE A 326 6.24 5.61 -14.62
C PHE A 326 6.16 4.97 -13.23
N ALA A 327 5.02 5.10 -12.56
CA ALA A 327 4.78 4.44 -11.28
C ALA A 327 3.34 3.93 -11.18
N ALA A 328 3.15 2.77 -10.55
CA ALA A 328 1.83 2.18 -10.33
C ALA A 328 1.75 1.38 -9.02
N GLY A 329 0.53 1.24 -8.50
CA GLY A 329 0.27 0.61 -7.22
C GLY A 329 0.75 1.47 -6.04
N GLU A 330 1.00 0.84 -4.89
CA GLU A 330 1.23 1.54 -3.61
C GLU A 330 2.49 2.43 -3.57
N CYS A 331 3.41 2.33 -4.54
CA CYS A 331 4.53 3.28 -4.63
C CYS A 331 4.15 4.60 -5.33
N ALA A 332 3.01 4.64 -6.01
CA ALA A 332 2.51 5.80 -6.73
C ALA A 332 1.48 6.54 -5.88
N ARG A 333 1.52 7.88 -5.97
CA ARG A 333 0.44 8.75 -5.54
C ARG A 333 -0.40 9.04 -6.79
N THR A 334 -1.39 8.17 -7.03
CA THR A 334 -2.29 8.23 -8.20
C THR A 334 -3.38 9.29 -8.07
N GLY A 335 -3.68 9.71 -6.84
CA GLY A 335 -4.79 10.61 -6.51
C GLY A 335 -6.06 9.88 -6.05
N VAL A 336 -6.17 8.56 -6.22
CA VAL A 336 -7.38 7.79 -5.86
C VAL A 336 -7.74 7.90 -4.38
N HIS A 337 -6.76 7.78 -3.48
CA HIS A 337 -7.04 7.49 -2.07
C HIS A 337 -7.16 8.73 -1.18
N GLY A 338 -6.78 9.91 -1.68
CA GLY A 338 -6.72 11.13 -0.87
C GLY A 338 -6.02 10.91 0.47
N ALA A 339 -6.64 11.36 1.56
CA ALA A 339 -6.10 11.24 2.90
C ALA A 339 -6.37 9.87 3.58
N ASN A 340 -7.19 9.01 2.98
CA ASN A 340 -7.57 7.73 3.57
C ASN A 340 -8.19 6.77 2.53
N ARG A 341 -7.56 5.61 2.38
CA ARG A 341 -7.93 4.62 1.36
C ARG A 341 -9.17 3.81 1.75
N LEU A 342 -10.16 3.72 0.86
CA LEU A 342 -11.29 2.78 0.99
C LEU A 342 -10.79 1.33 0.93
N ALA A 343 -11.25 0.49 1.86
CA ALA A 343 -10.86 -0.92 1.91
C ALA A 343 -11.17 -1.64 0.58
N SER A 344 -10.36 -2.64 0.26
CA SER A 344 -10.40 -3.41 -1.01
C SER A 344 -10.16 -2.64 -2.33
N ASN A 345 -9.96 -1.31 -2.32
CA ASN A 345 -9.54 -0.56 -3.53
C ASN A 345 -8.06 -0.78 -3.96
N SER A 346 -7.13 -1.11 -3.05
CA SER A 346 -5.69 -1.15 -3.38
C SER A 346 -5.32 -2.25 -4.38
N LEU A 347 -5.99 -3.40 -4.36
CA LEU A 347 -5.76 -4.45 -5.36
C LEU A 347 -6.34 -4.05 -6.72
N LEU A 348 -7.53 -3.43 -6.72
CA LEU A 348 -8.12 -2.90 -7.95
C LEU A 348 -7.21 -1.84 -8.58
N GLU A 349 -6.70 -0.91 -7.76
CA GLU A 349 -5.80 0.15 -8.20
C GLU A 349 -4.50 -0.43 -8.76
N ALA A 350 -3.89 -1.38 -8.04
CA ALA A 350 -2.68 -2.04 -8.49
C ALA A 350 -2.87 -2.67 -9.88
N ALA A 351 -3.92 -3.46 -10.10
CA ALA A 351 -4.20 -4.07 -11.39
C ALA A 351 -4.51 -3.02 -12.48
N THR A 352 -5.37 -2.05 -12.18
CA THR A 352 -5.85 -1.05 -13.14
C THR A 352 -4.73 -0.10 -13.56
N PHE A 353 -4.08 0.57 -12.61
CA PHE A 353 -3.01 1.52 -12.90
C PHE A 353 -1.71 0.81 -13.31
N GLY A 354 -1.50 -0.45 -12.93
CA GLY A 354 -0.40 -1.26 -13.46
C GLY A 354 -0.49 -1.43 -14.98
N ARG A 355 -1.67 -1.84 -15.48
CA ARG A 355 -1.92 -1.93 -16.93
C ARG A 355 -1.82 -0.56 -17.61
N ARG A 356 -2.42 0.48 -17.00
CA ARG A 356 -2.43 1.84 -17.55
C ARG A 356 -1.02 2.44 -17.69
N ALA A 357 -0.21 2.33 -16.63
CA ALA A 357 1.19 2.78 -16.64
C ALA A 357 2.04 2.03 -17.66
N ALA A 358 1.83 0.73 -17.83
CA ALA A 358 2.51 -0.04 -18.87
C ALA A 358 2.10 0.41 -20.28
N ALA A 359 0.81 0.62 -20.53
CA ALA A 359 0.33 1.10 -21.83
C ALA A 359 0.96 2.47 -22.16
N ALA A 360 1.03 3.40 -21.20
CA ALA A 360 1.69 4.68 -21.39
C ALA A 360 3.20 4.53 -21.62
N ALA A 361 3.87 3.66 -20.85
CA ALA A 361 5.30 3.38 -20.98
C ALA A 361 5.69 2.79 -22.35
N VAL A 362 4.84 1.94 -22.94
CA VAL A 362 5.09 1.35 -24.27
C VAL A 362 5.04 2.39 -25.38
N HIS A 363 4.15 3.39 -25.27
CA HIS A 363 3.99 4.44 -26.28
C HIS A 363 4.92 5.65 -26.06
N ALA A 364 5.63 5.69 -24.92
CA ALA A 364 6.58 6.75 -24.63
C ALA A 364 7.78 6.70 -25.59
N ALA A 365 8.32 7.88 -25.92
CA ALA A 365 9.56 7.96 -26.68
C ALA A 365 10.70 7.30 -25.87
N PRO A 366 11.51 6.41 -26.48
CA PRO A 366 12.65 5.82 -25.79
C PRO A 366 13.65 6.90 -25.37
N VAL A 367 14.04 6.87 -24.10
CA VAL A 367 15.00 7.84 -23.58
C VAL A 367 16.43 7.34 -23.77
N PRO A 368 17.37 8.15 -24.31
CA PRO A 368 18.76 7.77 -24.43
C PRO A 368 19.44 7.63 -23.07
N ALA A 369 20.25 6.57 -22.91
CA ALA A 369 20.99 6.34 -21.67
C ALA A 369 22.08 7.41 -21.47
N ASN A 370 21.96 8.21 -20.41
CA ASN A 370 23.05 9.03 -19.87
C ASN A 370 23.40 8.59 -18.44
N GLN A 371 24.58 8.99 -17.95
CA GLN A 371 24.99 8.67 -16.58
C GLN A 371 24.22 9.55 -15.59
N ALA A 372 23.60 8.93 -14.59
CA ALA A 372 22.94 9.64 -13.49
C ALA A 372 23.94 10.48 -12.68
N ARG A 373 23.63 11.77 -12.45
CA ARG A 373 24.26 12.52 -11.36
C ARG A 373 23.62 12.10 -10.04
N ARG A 374 24.46 11.74 -9.07
CA ARG A 374 24.03 11.28 -7.75
C ARG A 374 23.98 12.44 -6.77
N VAL A 375 22.84 12.63 -6.12
CA VAL A 375 22.78 13.32 -4.82
C VAL A 375 22.36 12.30 -3.77
N ARG A 376 23.28 11.97 -2.85
CA ARG A 376 22.97 11.18 -1.65
C ARG A 376 23.27 12.04 -0.45
N LEU A 377 22.39 11.99 0.54
CA LEU A 377 22.70 12.54 1.86
C LEU A 377 23.61 11.54 2.59
N SER A 378 24.91 11.55 2.31
CA SER A 378 25.86 10.71 3.04
C SER A 378 26.25 11.38 4.35
N ARG A 379 25.40 11.26 5.38
CA ARG A 379 25.76 11.60 6.76
C ARG A 379 25.95 10.33 7.57
N ARG A 380 27.18 10.10 8.05
CA ARG A 380 27.45 9.04 9.02
C ARG A 380 26.94 9.48 10.38
N GLY A 381 26.08 8.66 10.97
CA GLY A 381 25.53 8.85 12.32
C GLY A 381 25.32 7.52 13.00
N ASP A 382 24.48 7.51 14.03
CA ASP A 382 24.25 6.38 14.94
C ASP A 382 22.87 5.71 14.75
N LEU A 383 22.04 6.18 13.80
CA LEU A 383 20.73 5.57 13.54
C LEU A 383 20.83 4.20 12.86
N THR A 384 20.26 3.20 13.51
CA THR A 384 19.95 1.89 12.90
C THR A 384 18.58 1.91 12.23
N VAL A 385 18.31 0.97 11.32
CA VAL A 385 16.97 0.81 10.71
C VAL A 385 15.90 0.58 11.78
N THR A 386 16.20 -0.17 12.84
CA THR A 386 15.29 -0.39 13.97
C THR A 386 15.02 0.90 14.74
N ALA A 387 16.03 1.75 14.94
CA ALA A 387 15.84 3.05 15.58
C ALA A 387 14.94 3.97 14.74
N VAL A 388 15.11 3.98 13.41
CA VAL A 388 14.23 4.72 12.49
C VAL A 388 12.78 4.21 12.60
N ARG A 389 12.59 2.89 12.70
CA ARG A 389 11.25 2.30 12.83
C ARG A 389 10.51 2.74 14.08
N ARG A 390 11.18 2.66 15.22
CA ARG A 390 10.62 3.11 16.50
C ARG A 390 10.30 4.60 16.47
N LEU A 391 11.18 5.40 15.85
CA LEU A 391 10.96 6.83 15.71
C LEU A 391 9.73 7.16 14.85
N LEU A 392 9.55 6.48 13.71
CA LEU A 392 8.35 6.66 12.88
C LEU A 392 7.08 6.23 13.61
N ASP A 393 7.12 5.09 14.31
CA ASP A 393 5.99 4.58 15.07
C ASP A 393 5.54 5.58 16.16
N SER A 394 6.48 6.20 16.86
CA SER A 394 6.19 7.15 17.94
C SER A 394 5.88 8.58 17.49
N SER A 395 6.39 9.04 16.34
CA SER A 395 6.25 10.44 15.90
C SER A 395 5.28 10.65 14.73
N ALA A 396 5.20 9.67 13.83
CA ALA A 396 4.37 9.71 12.62
C ALA A 396 3.31 8.60 12.63
N GLY A 397 2.96 8.10 13.82
CA GLY A 397 1.93 7.11 14.07
C GLY A 397 0.50 7.62 13.82
N VAL A 398 -0.48 6.94 14.43
CA VAL A 398 -1.90 7.32 14.32
C VAL A 398 -2.13 8.75 14.81
N LEU A 399 -1.61 9.07 16.00
CA LEU A 399 -1.69 10.39 16.63
C LEU A 399 -0.33 11.07 16.52
N ARG A 400 -0.33 12.38 16.24
CA ARG A 400 0.90 13.14 15.96
C ARG A 400 0.86 14.48 16.67
N THR A 401 2.04 15.00 17.02
CA THR A 401 2.24 16.38 17.46
C THR A 401 3.35 17.02 16.64
N GLY A 402 3.34 18.35 16.50
CA GLY A 402 4.40 19.11 15.85
C GLY A 402 5.74 18.92 16.56
N VAL A 403 5.74 18.91 17.89
CA VAL A 403 6.96 18.73 18.71
C VAL A 403 7.61 17.37 18.45
N ASP A 404 6.83 16.29 18.41
CA ASP A 404 7.36 14.94 18.15
C ASP A 404 7.92 14.83 16.72
N LEU A 405 7.24 15.44 15.75
CA LEU A 405 7.67 15.47 14.34
C LEU A 405 8.96 16.28 14.15
N GLU A 406 9.09 17.44 14.79
CA GLU A 406 10.31 18.26 14.79
C GLU A 406 11.49 17.53 15.44
N SER A 407 11.25 16.92 16.60
CA SER A 407 12.25 16.10 17.31
C SER A 407 12.71 14.93 16.44
N ALA A 408 11.77 14.25 15.76
CA ALA A 408 12.08 13.16 14.84
C ALA A 408 12.90 13.64 13.64
N LEU A 409 12.55 14.77 13.02
CA LEU A 409 13.33 15.34 11.92
C LEU A 409 14.76 15.68 12.34
N ALA A 410 14.93 16.34 13.49
CA ALA A 410 16.26 16.63 14.03
C ALA A 410 17.06 15.35 14.27
N ARG A 411 16.42 14.29 14.78
CA ARG A 411 17.06 12.99 15.00
C ARG A 411 17.51 12.34 13.69
N LEU A 412 16.66 12.33 12.67
CA LEU A 412 16.92 11.73 11.36
C LEU A 412 18.08 12.42 10.63
N GLN A 413 18.20 13.75 10.76
CA GLN A 413 19.26 14.54 10.15
C GLN A 413 20.67 14.25 10.70
N ARG A 414 20.79 13.62 11.88
CA ARG A 414 22.08 13.21 12.48
C ARG A 414 22.79 12.09 11.70
N GLY A 415 22.09 11.45 10.76
CA GLY A 415 22.67 10.40 9.91
C GLY A 415 22.56 9.00 10.52
N ALA A 416 23.02 8.01 9.76
CA ALA A 416 22.82 6.59 10.06
C ALA A 416 24.13 5.78 10.01
N VAL A 417 24.10 4.59 10.62
CA VAL A 417 25.28 3.69 10.70
C VAL A 417 25.56 2.94 9.40
N SER A 418 24.56 2.79 8.54
CA SER A 418 24.64 1.99 7.31
C SER A 418 23.91 2.65 6.15
N SER A 419 24.17 2.19 4.92
CA SER A 419 23.44 2.63 3.72
C SER A 419 21.94 2.34 3.82
N ALA A 420 21.56 1.16 4.31
CA ALA A 420 20.16 0.81 4.55
C ALA A 420 19.52 1.71 5.63
N GLY A 421 20.28 2.05 6.67
CA GLY A 421 19.85 3.03 7.67
C GLY A 421 19.68 4.43 7.09
N THR A 422 20.56 4.82 6.17
CA THR A 422 20.52 6.12 5.48
C THR A 422 19.28 6.20 4.59
N ASP A 423 19.02 5.18 3.77
CA ASP A 423 17.82 5.10 2.92
C ASP A 423 16.54 5.14 3.77
N ALA A 424 16.50 4.38 4.88
CA ALA A 424 15.36 4.41 5.80
C ALA A 424 15.17 5.80 6.45
N ALA A 425 16.26 6.46 6.85
CA ALA A 425 16.21 7.79 7.44
C ALA A 425 15.75 8.86 6.44
N GLU A 426 16.18 8.80 5.18
CA GLU A 426 15.72 9.72 4.12
C GLU A 426 14.21 9.56 3.84
N VAL A 427 13.71 8.33 3.75
CA VAL A 427 12.27 8.07 3.60
C VAL A 427 11.50 8.57 4.82
N ALA A 428 12.00 8.29 6.03
CA ALA A 428 11.41 8.80 7.26
C ALA A 428 11.39 10.34 7.32
N THR A 429 12.45 11.00 6.83
CA THR A 429 12.48 12.47 6.73
C THR A 429 11.40 12.99 5.80
N MET A 430 11.18 12.35 4.64
CA MET A 430 10.08 12.73 3.74
C MET A 430 8.71 12.63 4.42
N ILE A 431 8.47 11.55 5.18
CA ILE A 431 7.23 11.33 5.93
C ILE A 431 7.03 12.40 7.01
N CYS A 432 8.03 12.58 7.89
CA CYS A 432 7.92 13.51 9.01
C CYS A 432 7.85 14.97 8.54
N ALA A 433 8.57 15.33 7.47
CA ALA A 433 8.54 16.70 6.92
C ALA A 433 7.17 17.02 6.31
N ALA A 434 6.59 16.09 5.55
CA ALA A 434 5.26 16.25 5.00
C ALA A 434 4.20 16.32 6.12
N ALA A 435 4.34 15.48 7.16
CA ALA A 435 3.44 15.48 8.31
C ALA A 435 3.55 16.78 9.13
N LEU A 436 4.75 17.32 9.33
CA LEU A 436 4.96 18.56 10.05
C LEU A 436 4.35 19.76 9.31
N LYS A 437 4.53 19.80 7.98
CA LYS A 437 3.98 20.85 7.11
C LYS A 437 2.45 20.91 7.17
N ARG A 438 1.78 19.78 7.42
CA ARG A 438 0.32 19.71 7.59
C ARG A 438 -0.04 19.92 9.06
N ALA A 439 -0.47 21.13 9.39
CA ALA A 439 -0.86 21.49 10.76
C ALA A 439 -2.30 21.10 11.13
N ARG A 440 -3.11 20.59 10.20
CA ARG A 440 -4.53 20.27 10.40
C ARG A 440 -4.79 18.79 10.19
N SER A 441 -5.67 18.21 11.00
CA SER A 441 -6.08 16.82 10.85
C SER A 441 -6.95 16.61 9.60
N VAL A 442 -6.71 15.52 8.88
CA VAL A 442 -7.52 15.07 7.74
C VAL A 442 -7.24 13.59 7.46
N GLY A 443 -8.29 12.78 7.30
CA GLY A 443 -8.18 11.34 7.03
C GLY A 443 -7.25 10.62 8.00
N SER A 444 -6.20 9.96 7.52
CA SER A 444 -5.25 9.22 8.37
C SER A 444 -4.16 10.09 9.03
N HIS A 445 -4.15 11.40 8.78
CA HIS A 445 -3.26 12.35 9.42
C HIS A 445 -3.99 13.07 10.57
N GLN A 446 -3.61 12.78 11.81
CA GLN A 446 -4.28 13.32 13.00
C GLN A 446 -3.28 14.09 13.88
N ARG A 447 -3.49 15.40 13.99
CA ARG A 447 -2.69 16.34 14.79
C ARG A 447 -3.43 16.62 16.10
N LEU A 448 -2.85 16.20 17.22
CA LEU A 448 -3.41 16.50 18.55
C LEU A 448 -3.25 17.98 18.93
N ASP A 449 -2.30 18.65 18.29
CA ASP A 449 -1.95 20.06 18.46
C ASP A 449 -2.46 20.91 17.28
N GLU A 450 -3.53 20.48 16.60
CA GLU A 450 -4.07 21.26 15.49
C GLU A 450 -4.53 22.65 15.97
N PRO A 451 -4.22 23.73 15.23
CA PRO A 451 -4.64 25.07 15.62
C PRO A 451 -6.16 25.15 15.71
N ALA A 452 -6.68 25.73 16.79
CA ALA A 452 -8.09 26.04 16.91
C ALA A 452 -8.54 26.84 15.68
N THR A 453 -9.63 26.40 15.05
CA THR A 453 -10.18 27.13 13.90
C THR A 453 -10.73 28.45 14.44
N ILE A 454 -10.08 29.57 14.11
CA ILE A 454 -10.69 30.89 14.31
C ILE A 454 -11.87 30.94 13.34
N ALA A 455 -13.08 30.80 13.87
CA ALA A 455 -14.29 31.08 13.11
C ALA A 455 -14.25 32.55 12.70
N VAL A 456 -14.17 32.81 11.39
CA VAL A 456 -14.32 34.15 10.80
C VAL A 456 -15.72 34.25 10.23
#